data_AF-A0AAW8BEW6-F1
#
_entry.id   AF-A0AAW8BEW6-F1
#
_cell.length_a   1.000
_cell.length_b   1.000
_cell.length_c   1.000
_cell.angle_alpha   90.00
_cell.angle_beta   90.00
_cell.angle_gamma   90.00
#
_symmetry.space_group_name_H-M   'P 1'
#
loop_
_entity.id
_entity.type
_entity.pdbx_description
1 polymer ?
#
loop_
_entity_poly.entity_id
_entity_poly.type
_entity_poly.pdbx_seq_one_letter_code
_entity_poly.pdbx_strand_id
1 'polypeptide(L)' 'MSTAELKLDLISQIAGITDKVKLKELMQLLKFQTEESTYITSEEDKNAISEARKEIAQGKVFTNEEVQKEIKEWLEQ' A
#
# COMPACT_ATOMS: atom_id res chain seq x y z
N MET A 1 6.51 25.05 11.10
CA MET A 1 7.44 24.72 9.99
C MET A 1 6.76 25.08 8.68
N SER A 2 7.35 25.97 7.89
CA SER A 2 6.87 26.31 6.56
C SER A 2 7.20 25.19 5.57
N THR A 3 6.54 25.17 4.41
CA THR A 3 6.86 24.22 3.33
C THR A 3 8.32 24.34 2.88
N ALA A 4 8.90 25.54 2.93
CA ALA A 4 10.30 25.77 2.58
C ALA A 4 11.25 25.14 3.61
N GLU A 5 10.95 25.32 4.90
CA GLU A 5 11.72 24.71 5.99
C GLU A 5 11.67 23.17 5.91
N LEU A 6 10.49 22.60 5.65
CA LEU A 6 10.30 21.15 5.55
C LEU A 6 11.07 20.53 4.37
N LYS A 7 11.14 21.24 3.24
CA LYS A 7 11.96 20.80 2.10
C LYS A 7 13.45 20.76 2.44
N LEU A 8 13.93 21.78 3.14
CA LEU A 8 15.35 21.86 3.53
C LEU A 8 15.72 20.76 4.52
N ASP A 9 14.86 20.50 5.50
CA ASP A 9 15.06 19.43 6.47
C ASP A 9 15.11 18.05 5.79
N LEU A 10 14.19 17.78 4.87
CA LEU A 10 14.17 16.53 4.11
C LEU A 10 15.44 16.33 3.28
N ILE A 11 15.91 17.37 2.59
CA ILE A 11 17.17 17.33 1.82
C ILE A 11 18.35 17.03 2.74
N SER A 12 18.42 17.69 3.90
CA SER A 12 19.49 17.47 4.88
C SER A 12 19.49 16.04 5.42
N GLN A 13 18.31 15.48 5.73
CA GLN A 13 18.20 14.11 6.21
C GLN A 13 18.63 13.11 5.13
N ILE A 14 18.20 13.29 3.87
CA ILE A 14 18.57 12.41 2.75
C ILE A 14 20.08 12.49 2.48
N ALA A 15 20.67 13.68 2.54
CA ALA A 15 22.11 13.87 2.34
C ALA A 15 22.96 13.13 3.39
N GLY A 16 22.42 12.90 4.59
CA GLY A 16 23.08 12.14 5.65
C GLY A 16 23.01 10.61 5.47
N ILE A 17 22.20 10.09 4.55
CA ILE A 17 22.05 8.65 4.34
C ILE A 17 23.20 8.14 3.47
N THR A 18 24.05 7.30 4.03
CA THR A 18 25.16 6.64 3.32
C THR A 18 24.80 5.27 2.76
N ASP A 19 23.70 4.68 3.25
CA ASP A 19 23.22 3.38 2.82
C ASP A 19 22.45 3.47 1.49
N LYS A 20 23.05 2.88 0.46
CA LYS A 20 22.48 2.84 -0.90
C LYS A 20 21.14 2.11 -0.97
N VAL A 21 20.89 1.11 -0.13
CA VAL A 21 19.62 0.38 -0.12
C VAL A 21 18.51 1.29 0.38
N LYS A 22 18.72 1.98 1.50
CA LYS A 22 17.76 2.96 2.05
C LYS A 22 17.45 4.10 1.08
N LEU A 23 18.47 4.61 0.38
CA LEU A 23 18.27 5.63 -0.66
C LEU A 23 17.39 5.13 -1.82
N LYS A 24 17.55 3.86 -2.23
CA LYS A 24 16.70 3.26 -3.27
C LYS A 24 15.26 3.10 -2.81
N GLU A 25 15.04 2.66 -1.58
CA GLU A 25 13.70 2.50 -1.00
C GLU A 25 12.97 3.85 -0.90
N LEU A 26 13.65 4.88 -0.40
CA LEU A 26 13.11 6.24 -0.36
C LEU A 26 12.78 6.77 -1.76
N MET A 27 13.65 6.52 -2.73
CA MET A 27 13.40 6.89 -4.13
C MET A 27 12.17 6.15 -4.69
N GLN A 28 12.00 4.86 -4.41
CA GLN A 28 10.83 4.10 -4.83
C GLN A 28 9.54 4.61 -4.18
N LEU A 29 9.58 4.92 -2.89
CA LEU A 29 8.44 5.47 -2.17
C LEU A 29 7.99 6.83 -2.74
N LEU A 30 8.95 7.71 -3.03
CA LEU A 30 8.67 9.00 -3.66
C LEU A 30 8.08 8.80 -5.06
N LYS A 31 8.67 7.91 -5.87
CA LYS A 31 8.14 7.58 -7.20
C LYS A 31 6.70 7.09 -7.12
N PHE A 32 6.40 6.14 -6.25
CA PHE A 32 5.05 5.60 -6.05
C PHE A 32 4.03 6.70 -5.69
N GLN A 33 4.38 7.62 -4.81
CA GLN A 33 3.48 8.72 -4.45
C GLN A 33 3.29 9.76 -5.56
N THR A 34 4.31 9.95 -6.40
CA THR A 34 4.25 10.88 -7.55
C THR A 34 3.72 10.23 -8.83
N GLU A 35 3.53 8.92 -8.84
CA GLU A 35 3.04 8.19 -10.00
C GLU A 35 1.54 8.47 -10.15
N GLU A 36 1.20 9.49 -10.93
CA GLU A 36 -0.18 9.79 -11.32
C GLU A 36 -0.70 8.86 -12.43
N SER A 37 0.09 7.85 -12.82
CA SER A 37 -0.32 6.91 -13.86
C SER A 37 -1.47 6.04 -13.36
N THR A 38 -2.49 5.86 -14.19
CA THR A 38 -3.55 4.88 -13.92
C THR A 38 -2.92 3.50 -13.77
N TYR A 39 -3.14 2.86 -12.62
CA TYR A 39 -2.71 1.48 -12.40
C TYR A 39 -3.36 0.56 -13.44
N ILE A 40 -2.54 -0.11 -14.26
CA ILE A 40 -3.02 -1.06 -15.28
C ILE A 40 -3.07 -2.43 -14.61
N THR A 41 -4.29 -2.90 -14.33
CA THR A 41 -4.54 -4.22 -13.74
C THR A 41 -3.99 -5.34 -14.64
N SER A 42 -3.29 -6.29 -14.04
CA SER A 42 -2.87 -7.53 -14.69
C SER A 42 -4.08 -8.42 -15.04
N GLU A 43 -3.88 -9.46 -15.86
CA GLU A 43 -4.95 -10.45 -16.09
C GLU A 43 -5.33 -11.21 -14.81
N GLU A 44 -4.37 -11.43 -13.91
CA GLU A 44 -4.62 -12.05 -12.61
C GLU A 44 -5.51 -11.14 -11.74
N ASP A 45 -5.20 -9.84 -11.68
CA ASP A 45 -6.00 -8.85 -10.95
C ASP A 45 -7.44 -8.81 -11.48
N LYS A 46 -7.61 -8.81 -12.80
CA LYS A 46 -8.93 -8.78 -13.45
C LYS A 46 -9.74 -10.05 -13.13
N ASN A 47 -9.08 -11.20 -13.11
CA ASN A 47 -9.71 -12.48 -12.76
C ASN A 47 -10.16 -12.47 -11.29
N ALA A 48 -9.29 -12.05 -10.38
CA ALA A 48 -9.62 -11.93 -8.96
C ALA A 48 -10.79 -10.95 -8.72
N ILE A 49 -10.78 -9.79 -9.39
CA ILE A 49 -11.89 -8.82 -9.31
C ILE A 49 -13.19 -9.41 -9.87
N SER A 50 -13.12 -10.15 -10.97
CA SER A 50 -14.29 -10.81 -11.57
C SER A 50 -14.89 -11.86 -10.64
N GLU A 51 -14.05 -12.65 -9.98
CA GLU A 51 -14.46 -13.62 -8.97
C GLU A 51 -15.10 -12.94 -7.77
N ALA A 52 -14.43 -11.96 -7.16
CA ALA A 52 -14.96 -11.23 -6.00
C ALA A 52 -16.32 -10.58 -6.30
N ARG A 53 -16.53 -10.05 -7.52
CA ARG A 53 -17.84 -9.51 -7.94
C ARG A 53 -18.93 -10.58 -7.98
N LYS A 54 -18.61 -11.80 -8.41
CA LYS A 54 -19.55 -12.93 -8.39
C LYS A 54 -19.86 -13.37 -6.98
N GLU A 55 -18.87 -13.41 -6.10
CA GLU A 55 -19.03 -13.77 -4.69
C GLU A 55 -19.96 -12.79 -3.96
N ILE A 56 -19.77 -11.49 -4.17
CA ILE A 56 -20.67 -10.46 -3.65
C ILE A 56 -22.10 -10.67 -4.15
N ALA A 57 -22.27 -10.92 -5.45
CA ALA A 57 -23.60 -11.18 -6.03
C ALA A 57 -24.26 -12.46 -5.49
N GLN A 58 -23.46 -13.44 -5.07
CA GLN A 58 -23.91 -14.69 -4.45
C GLN A 58 -24.12 -14.57 -2.93
N GLY A 59 -23.82 -13.41 -2.33
CA GLY A 59 -23.90 -13.22 -0.89
C GLY A 59 -22.77 -13.91 -0.11
N LYS A 60 -21.71 -14.35 -0.78
CA LYS A 60 -20.48 -14.87 -0.15
C LYS A 60 -19.64 -13.72 0.37
N VAL A 61 -20.19 -12.99 1.32
CA VAL A 61 -19.54 -11.85 1.97
C VAL A 61 -19.40 -12.16 3.45
N PHE A 62 -18.33 -11.66 4.04
CA PHE A 62 -18.15 -11.72 5.48
C PHE A 62 -18.62 -10.42 6.11
N THR A 63 -19.34 -10.54 7.21
CA THR A 63 -19.61 -9.43 8.11
C THR A 63 -18.34 -9.03 8.84
N ASN A 64 -18.31 -7.79 9.33
CA ASN A 64 -17.21 -7.32 10.15
C ASN A 64 -16.98 -8.23 11.38
N GLU A 65 -18.05 -8.75 11.99
CA GLU A 65 -17.96 -9.64 13.15
C GLU A 65 -17.28 -10.98 12.81
N GLU A 66 -17.62 -11.57 11.67
CA GLU A 66 -16.98 -12.81 11.18
C GLU A 66 -15.50 -12.61 10.91
N VAL A 67 -15.13 -11.51 10.23
CA VAL A 67 -13.72 -11.15 9.96
C VAL A 67 -12.94 -10.92 11.26
N GLN A 68 -13.52 -10.20 12.23
CA GLN A 68 -12.84 -9.93 13.50
C GLN A 68 -12.65 -11.21 14.33
N LYS A 69 -13.58 -12.15 14.26
CA LYS A 69 -13.44 -13.46 14.91
C LYS A 69 -12.29 -14.26 14.30
N GLU A 70 -12.24 -14.36 12.97
CA GLU A 70 -11.19 -15.08 12.26
C GLU A 70 -9.80 -14.49 12.53
N ILE A 71 -9.67 -13.16 12.55
CA ILE A 71 -8.40 -12.47 12.87
C ILE A 71 -7.94 -12.82 14.29
N LYS A 72 -8.85 -12.86 15.27
CA LYS A 72 -8.50 -13.24 16.65
C LYS A 72 -8.02 -14.69 16.72
N GLU A 73 -8.71 -15.60 16.06
CA GLU A 73 -8.33 -17.02 16.00
C GLU A 73 -6.95 -17.19 15.34
N TRP A 74 -6.63 -16.39 14.33
CA TRP A 74 -5.31 -16.43 13.67
C TRP A 74 -4.18 -15.90 14.56
N LEU A 75 -4.44 -14.88 15.39
CA LEU A 75 -3.44 -14.28 16.29
C LEU A 75 -3.19 -15.11 17.56
N GLU A 76 -4.07 -16.06 17.89
CA GLU A 76 -3.92 -17.00 19.01
C GLU A 76 -3.15 -18.28 18.63
N GLN A 77 -2.74 -18.42 17.36
CA GLN A 77 -1.87 -19.50 16.84
C GLN A 77 -0.39 -19.19 17.10
#